data_AF-A0A963KP08-F1
#
_entry.id   AF-A0A963KP08-F1
#
_cell.length_a   1.000
_cell.length_b   1.000
_cell.length_c   1.000
_cell.angle_alpha   90.00
_cell.angle_beta   90.00
_cell.angle_gamma   90.00
#
_symmetry.space_group_name_H-M   'P 1'
#
loop_
_entity.id
_entity.type
_entity.pdbx_description
1 polymer ?
#
loop_
_entity_poly.entity_id
_entity_poly.type
_entity_poly.pdbx_seq_one_letter_code
_entity_poly.pdbx_strand_id
1 'polypeptide(L)'
;MIEDELPRRASLEVWFEVHTLSHDRWTIDTITRERKVAFEEAECIIRQFRVSGVRVVREVYNPDSRRATMTTLFEDVHGTNTAGRRGARTHRGN
;
A
#
# COMPACT_ATOMS: atom_id res chain seq x y z
N MET A 1 -1.30 6.29 -46.82
CA MET A 1 -2.29 6.27 -45.74
C MET A 1 -1.50 6.33 -44.46
N ILE A 2 -1.52 7.49 -43.79
CA ILE A 2 -0.89 7.65 -42.49
C ILE A 2 -1.98 7.23 -41.51
N GLU A 3 -1.81 6.06 -40.91
CA GLU A 3 -2.66 5.65 -39.79
C GLU A 3 -2.34 6.62 -38.64
N ASP A 4 -3.28 7.53 -38.41
CA ASP A 4 -3.31 8.40 -37.24
C ASP A 4 -3.56 7.48 -36.03
N GLU A 5 -2.49 6.87 -35.51
CA GLU A 5 -2.52 6.18 -34.23
C GLU A 5 -2.78 7.24 -33.15
N LEU A 6 -4.07 7.54 -32.95
CA LEU A 6 -4.54 8.30 -31.80
C LEU A 6 -3.82 7.74 -30.56
N PRO A 7 -3.17 8.59 -29.74
CA PRO A 7 -2.45 8.12 -28.57
C PRO A 7 -3.45 7.32 -27.72
N ARG A 8 -3.20 6.01 -27.59
CA ARG A 8 -3.98 5.14 -26.71
C ARG A 8 -3.98 5.84 -25.36
N ARG A 9 -5.14 6.34 -24.92
CA ARG A 9 -5.29 6.96 -23.60
C ARG A 9 -4.69 5.98 -22.60
N ALA A 10 -3.52 6.32 -22.07
CA ALA A 10 -2.85 5.47 -21.12
C ALA A 10 -3.72 5.38 -19.87
N SER A 11 -4.37 4.22 -19.72
CA SER A 11 -5.12 3.93 -18.51
C SER A 11 -4.10 3.68 -17.40
N LEU A 12 -4.16 4.48 -16.35
CA LEU A 12 -3.40 4.22 -15.14
C LEU A 12 -3.77 2.84 -14.62
N GLU A 13 -2.76 2.03 -14.33
CA GLU A 13 -2.95 0.72 -13.75
C GLU A 13 -2.95 0.83 -12.23
N VAL A 14 -4.07 0.46 -11.62
CA VAL A 14 -4.18 0.46 -10.15
C VAL A 14 -4.18 -0.97 -9.64
N TRP A 15 -3.39 -1.20 -8.60
CA TRP A 15 -3.31 -2.45 -7.86
C TRP A 15 -3.40 -2.17 -6.36
N PHE A 16 -3.90 -3.14 -5.62
CA PHE A 16 -3.96 -3.14 -4.17
C PHE A 16 -3.22 -4.37 -3.66
N GLU A 17 -2.30 -4.15 -2.74
CA GLU A 17 -1.47 -5.17 -2.14
C GLU A 17 -1.78 -5.25 -0.65
N VAL A 18 -2.03 -6.45 -0.15
CA VAL A 18 -2.15 -6.72 1.28
C VAL A 18 -0.82 -7.31 1.73
N HIS A 19 -0.16 -6.62 2.67
CA HIS A 19 1.10 -7.06 3.23
C HIS A 19 0.87 -7.50 4.67
N THR A 20 1.54 -8.57 5.07
CA THR A 20 1.54 -9.08 6.44
C THR A 20 2.93 -8.89 7.05
N LEU A 21 2.98 -8.55 8.34
CA LEU A 21 4.20 -8.46 9.12
C LEU A 21 4.35 -9.72 9.95
N SER A 22 5.41 -10.49 9.69
CA SER A 22 5.75 -11.68 10.45
C SER A 22 7.25 -11.68 10.71
N HIS A 23 7.67 -11.92 11.96
CA HIS A 23 9.09 -11.95 12.35
C HIS A 23 9.88 -10.71 11.84
N ASP A 24 9.31 -9.52 12.03
CA ASP A 24 9.86 -8.22 11.59
C ASP A 24 10.02 -8.02 10.08
N ARG A 25 9.40 -8.88 9.26
CA ARG A 25 9.44 -8.76 7.81
C ARG A 25 8.04 -8.57 7.21
N TRP A 26 7.92 -7.57 6.33
CA TRP A 26 6.75 -7.40 5.49
C TRP A 26 6.81 -8.34 4.28
N THR A 27 5.73 -9.09 4.07
CA THR A 27 5.53 -9.96 2.92
C THR A 27 4.21 -9.64 2.25
N ILE A 28 4.17 -9.67 0.92
CA ILE A 28 2.92 -9.53 0.18
C ILE A 28 2.18 -10.87 0.27
N ASP A 29 0.97 -10.81 0.80
CA ASP A 29 0.09 -11.97 0.92
C ASP A 29 -0.90 -12.02 -0.25
N THR A 30 -1.50 -10.88 -0.60
CA THR A 30 -2.51 -10.78 -1.67
C THR A 30 -2.24 -9.57 -2.56
N ILE A 31 -2.49 -9.71 -3.87
CA ILE A 31 -2.51 -8.63 -4.87
C ILE A 31 -3.84 -8.70 -5.62
N THR A 32 -4.55 -7.58 -5.72
CA THR A 32 -5.85 -7.51 -6.41
C THR A 32 -6.06 -6.17 -7.11
N ARG A 33 -6.95 -6.14 -8.12
CA ARG A 33 -7.42 -4.90 -8.76
C ARG A 33 -8.57 -4.24 -7.98
N GLU A 34 -9.16 -4.96 -7.02
CA GLU A 34 -10.35 -4.52 -6.31
C GLU A 34 -10.02 -4.04 -4.90
N ARG A 35 -10.28 -2.74 -4.65
CA ARG A 35 -10.06 -2.15 -3.32
C ARG A 35 -10.81 -2.91 -2.23
N LYS A 36 -12.09 -3.22 -2.45
CA LYS A 36 -12.94 -3.85 -1.45
C LYS A 36 -12.37 -5.19 -1.00
N VAL A 37 -11.98 -6.03 -1.95
CA VAL A 37 -11.35 -7.33 -1.70
C VAL A 37 -10.08 -7.17 -0.86
N ALA A 38 -9.20 -6.22 -1.19
CA ALA A 38 -7.98 -5.99 -0.42
C ALA A 38 -8.24 -5.64 1.07
N PHE A 39 -9.30 -4.87 1.34
CA PHE A 39 -9.68 -4.54 2.72
C PHE A 39 -10.35 -5.73 3.44
N GLU A 40 -11.20 -6.49 2.76
CA GLU A 40 -11.82 -7.69 3.33
C GLU A 40 -10.78 -8.75 3.70
N GLU A 41 -9.76 -8.95 2.85
CA GLU A 41 -8.62 -9.84 3.14
C GLU A 41 -7.80 -9.33 4.32
N ALA A 42 -7.48 -8.03 4.36
CA ALA A 42 -6.77 -7.43 5.49
C ALA A 42 -7.52 -7.63 6.82
N GLU A 43 -8.84 -7.42 6.84
CA GLU A 43 -9.67 -7.69 8.02
C GLU A 43 -9.68 -9.18 8.40
N CYS A 44 -9.76 -10.07 7.42
CA CYS A 44 -9.71 -11.51 7.65
C CYS A 44 -8.41 -11.92 8.34
N ILE A 45 -7.27 -11.42 7.85
CA ILE A 45 -5.95 -11.72 8.40
C ILE A 45 -5.81 -11.20 9.84
N ILE A 46 -6.25 -9.96 10.11
CA ILE A 46 -6.23 -9.38 11.46
C ILE A 46 -6.99 -10.26 12.45
N ARG A 47 -8.20 -10.72 12.07
CA ARG A 47 -9.05 -11.56 12.92
C ARG A 47 -8.44 -12.92 13.25
N GLN A 48 -7.51 -13.41 12.44
CA GLN A 48 -6.83 -14.68 12.68
C GLN A 48 -5.70 -14.56 13.72
N PHE A 49 -5.26 -13.34 14.09
CA PHE A 49 -4.21 -13.06 15.08
C PHE A 49 -2.88 -13.81 14.87
N ARG A 50 -2.55 -14.20 13.63
CA ARG A 50 -1.33 -14.96 13.30
C ARG A 50 -0.15 -14.09 12.87
N VAL A 51 -0.34 -12.78 12.79
CA VAL A 51 0.63 -11.83 12.25
C VAL A 51 0.83 -10.68 13.23
N SER A 52 2.03 -10.10 13.20
CA SER A 52 2.40 -8.92 14.00
C SER A 52 1.88 -7.62 13.37
N GLY A 53 1.29 -7.68 12.19
CA GLY A 53 0.68 -6.52 11.53
C GLY A 53 0.20 -6.82 10.13
N VAL A 54 -0.62 -5.91 9.60
CA VAL A 54 -1.21 -5.94 8.27
C VAL A 54 -1.21 -4.52 7.72
N ARG A 55 -0.92 -4.35 6.42
CA ARG A 55 -1.12 -3.07 5.72
C ARG A 55 -1.70 -3.29 4.33
N VAL A 56 -2.47 -2.32 3.85
CA VAL A 56 -2.97 -2.28 2.48
C VAL A 56 -2.25 -1.16 1.75
N VAL A 57 -1.56 -1.49 0.67
CA VAL A 57 -0.84 -0.56 -0.19
C VAL A 57 -1.56 -0.45 -1.52
N ARG A 58 -1.80 0.78 -1.98
CA ARG A 58 -2.23 1.04 -3.34
C ARG A 58 -1.02 1.35 -4.20
N GLU A 59 -0.84 0.60 -5.27
CA GLU A 59 0.09 0.95 -6.34
C GLU A 59 -0.68 1.57 -7.50
N VAL A 60 -0.15 2.68 -8.02
CA VAL A 60 -0.63 3.31 -9.26
C VAL A 60 0.54 3.38 -10.22
N TYR A 61 0.47 2.59 -11.30
CA TYR A 61 1.45 2.56 -12.37
C TYR A 61 0.97 3.38 -13.56
N ASN A 62 1.83 4.29 -14.01
CA ASN A 62 1.64 5.06 -15.23
C ASN A 62 2.55 4.46 -16.33
N PRO A 63 1.98 3.81 -17.36
CA PRO A 63 2.77 3.14 -18.39
C PRO A 63 3.56 4.11 -19.28
N ASP A 64 3.07 5.33 -19.48
CA ASP A 64 3.76 6.34 -20.31
C ASP A 64 5.05 6.81 -19.65
N SER A 65 4.98 7.10 -18.36
CA SER A 65 6.14 7.57 -17.59
C SER A 65 6.99 6.42 -17.04
N ARG A 66 6.51 5.17 -17.11
CA ARG A 66 7.08 3.98 -16.44
C ARG A 66 7.34 4.21 -14.95
N ARG A 67 6.47 4.98 -14.30
CA ARG A 67 6.57 5.30 -12.87
C ARG A 67 5.44 4.62 -12.11
N ALA A 68 5.80 4.02 -10.98
CA ALA A 68 4.87 3.53 -9.98
C ALA A 68 4.88 4.46 -8.76
N THR A 69 3.70 4.76 -8.23
CA THR A 69 3.54 5.43 -6.94
C THR A 69 2.82 4.49 -6.00
N MET A 70 3.39 4.29 -4.82
CA MET A 70 2.80 3.49 -3.75
C MET A 70 2.22 4.39 -2.67
N THR A 71 1.07 4.03 -2.13
CA THR A 71 0.44 4.74 -1.01
C THR A 71 -0.18 3.73 -0.05
N THR A 72 0.28 3.72 1.19
CA THR A 72 -0.36 2.93 2.26
C THR A 72 -1.73 3.52 2.57
N LEU A 73 -2.78 2.73 2.36
CA LEU A 73 -4.17 3.11 2.64
C LEU A 73 -4.62 2.74 4.05
N PHE A 74 -4.02 1.70 4.61
CA PHE A 74 -4.33 1.14 5.91
C PHE A 74 -3.09 0.44 6.47
N GLU A 75 -2.88 0.53 7.77
CA GLU A 75 -1.84 -0.19 8.50
C GLU A 75 -2.28 -0.42 9.94
N ASP A 76 -2.17 -1.66 10.40
CA ASP A 76 -2.40 -2.09 11.78
C ASP A 76 -1.23 -3.00 12.19
N VAL A 77 -0.52 -2.64 13.26
CA VAL A 77 0.66 -3.36 13.73
C VAL A 77 0.46 -3.69 15.20
N HIS A 78 0.40 -4.98 15.51
CA HIS A 78 0.32 -5.52 16.86
C HIS A 78 1.73 -5.73 17.40
N GLY A 79 2.28 -4.66 17.96
CA GLY A 79 3.55 -4.66 18.68
C GLY A 79 3.48 -3.63 19.80
N THR A 80 3.79 -4.08 21.01
CA THR A 80 3.94 -3.24 22.20
C THR A 80 4.76 -1.99 21.89
N ASN A 81 4.17 -0.84 22.20
CA ASN A 81 4.74 0.50 22.17
C ASN A 81 6.27 0.54 22.35
N THR A 82 7.05 0.75 21.27
CA THR A 82 8.34 1.45 21.37
C THR A 82 8.75 2.04 20.02
N ALA A 83 9.02 3.35 20.05
CA ALA A 83 9.79 4.13 19.07
C ALA A 83 9.09 4.57 17.76
N GLY A 84 8.35 5.68 17.87
CA GLY A 84 8.71 6.87 17.10
C GLY A 84 8.12 7.02 15.70
N ARG A 85 7.02 7.78 15.60
CA ARG A 85 6.85 8.93 14.68
C ARG A 85 5.38 9.38 14.65
N ARG A 86 4.91 9.89 15.79
CA ARG A 86 3.80 10.85 15.80
C ARG A 86 4.17 12.02 16.71
N GLY A 87 4.48 13.15 16.09
CA GLY A 87 4.22 14.47 16.65
C GLY A 87 5.26 15.07 17.60
N ALA A 88 5.59 16.33 17.31
CA ALA A 88 6.15 17.35 18.20
C ALA A 88 7.63 17.23 18.58
N ARG A 89 8.45 18.08 17.95
CA ARG A 89 8.86 19.38 18.53
C ARG A 89 10.04 19.92 17.72
N THR A 90 9.76 20.77 16.72
CA THR A 90 10.80 21.66 16.19
C THR A 90 11.24 22.59 17.32
N HIS A 91 12.53 22.51 17.67
CA HIS A 91 13.29 23.43 18.53
C HIS A 91 13.05 24.90 18.10
N ARG A 92 12.79 25.87 19.00
CA ARG A 92 13.63 26.56 20.01
C ARG A 92 14.68 27.53 19.40
N GLY A 93 14.67 28.79 19.86
CA GLY A 93 15.79 29.76 19.79
C GLY A 93 15.31 31.16 19.41
N ASN A 94 14.91 31.98 20.39
CA ASN A 94 15.70 33.00 21.11
C ASN A 94 15.78 34.34 20.34
#